data_AF-A0A847KNT7-F1
#
_entry.id   AF-A0A847KNT7-F1
#
_cell.length_a   1.000
_cell.length_b   1.000
_cell.length_c   1.000
_cell.angle_alpha   90.00
_cell.angle_beta   90.00
_cell.angle_gamma   90.00
#
_symmetry.space_group_name_H-M   'P 1'
#
loop_
_entity.id
_entity.type
_entity.pdbx_description
1 polymer ?
#
loop_
_entity_poly.entity_id
_entity_poly.type
_entity_poly.pdbx_seq_one_letter_code
_entity_poly.pdbx_strand_id
1 'polypeptide(L)' 'MRVLVTGGAGFIGANFVHQTVAERPDAEVTVLDKLTYAGNPASLEALGDAVTLVVGDVADRDVVDPLVADADLVV' A
#
# COMPACT_ATOMS: atom_id res chain seq x y z
N MET A 1 -12.72 -2.87 -5.26
CA MET A 1 -12.63 -2.90 -3.77
C MET A 1 -11.40 -2.12 -3.37
N ARG A 2 -11.50 -1.18 -2.44
CA ARG A 2 -10.39 -0.32 -2.02
C ARG A 2 -9.60 -0.98 -0.88
N VAL A 3 -8.34 -1.30 -1.13
CA VAL A 3 -7.47 -2.02 -0.20
C VAL A 3 -6.33 -1.11 0.24
N LEU A 4 -6.23 -0.87 1.55
CA LEU A 4 -5.10 -0.19 2.16
C LEU A 4 -4.12 -1.23 2.68
N VAL A 5 -2.90 -1.24 2.15
CA VAL A 5 -1.81 -2.13 2.59
C VAL A 5 -0.78 -1.32 3.37
N THR A 6 -0.61 -1.60 4.65
CA THR A 6 0.41 -0.98 5.48
C THR A 6 1.74 -1.72 5.35
N GLY A 7 2.87 -0.99 5.28
CA GLY A 7 4.19 -1.61 5.11
C GLY A 7 4.37 -2.31 3.75
N GLY A 8 3.59 -1.90 2.75
CA GLY A 8 3.54 -2.51 1.42
C GLY A 8 4.79 -2.32 0.56
N ALA A 9 5.76 -1.49 0.98
CA ALA A 9 7.04 -1.37 0.30
C ALA A 9 8.14 -2.26 0.91
N GLY A 10 7.82 -3.03 1.97
CA GLY A 10 8.69 -4.05 2.53
C GLY A 10 8.63 -5.40 1.79
N PHE A 11 9.33 -6.42 2.28
CA PHE A 11 9.45 -7.71 1.56
C PHE A 11 8.10 -8.43 1.36
N ILE A 12 7.40 -8.78 2.44
CA ILE A 12 6.13 -9.50 2.36
C ILE A 12 5.03 -8.59 1.80
N GLY A 13 4.98 -7.35 2.27
CA GLY A 13 4.00 -6.36 1.83
C GLY A 13 4.05 -6.13 0.33
N ALA A 14 5.23 -5.95 -0.26
CA ALA A 14 5.34 -5.75 -1.71
C ALA A 14 4.87 -6.98 -2.48
N ASN A 15 5.25 -8.20 -2.08
CA ASN A 15 4.78 -9.41 -2.74
C ASN A 15 3.25 -9.56 -2.64
N PHE A 16 2.66 -9.22 -1.50
CA PHE A 16 1.20 -9.20 -1.34
C PHE A 16 0.55 -8.18 -2.30
N VAL A 17 1.12 -7.00 -2.45
CA VAL A 17 0.65 -5.96 -3.38
C VAL A 17 0.74 -6.44 -4.83
N HIS A 18 1.88 -7.01 -5.24
CA HIS A 18 2.06 -7.61 -6.57
C HIS A 18 1.03 -8.70 -6.86
N GLN A 19 0.83 -9.62 -5.92
CA GLN A 19 -0.15 -10.69 -6.05
C GLN A 19 -1.58 -10.16 -6.12
N THR A 20 -1.92 -9.16 -5.29
CA THR A 20 -3.24 -8.54 -5.27
C THR A 20 -3.56 -7.88 -6.60
N VAL A 21 -2.64 -7.08 -7.15
CA VAL A 21 -2.83 -6.45 -8.47
C VAL A 21 -2.99 -7.50 -9.57
N ALA A 22 -2.21 -8.59 -9.53
CA ALA A 22 -2.27 -9.64 -10.55
C ALA A 22 -3.54 -10.49 -10.49
N GLU A 23 -4.00 -10.85 -9.28
CA GLU A 23 -5.13 -11.77 -9.09
C GLU A 23 -6.47 -11.05 -8.94
N ARG A 24 -6.45 -9.77 -8.55
CA ARG A 24 -7.62 -8.92 -8.29
C ARG A 24 -7.48 -7.58 -9.04
N PRO A 25 -7.56 -7.58 -10.38
CA PRO A 25 -7.34 -6.38 -11.19
C PRO A 25 -8.42 -5.30 -10.99
N ASP A 26 -9.53 -5.63 -10.33
CA ASP A 26 -10.61 -4.71 -9.93
C ASP A 26 -10.39 -4.11 -8.52
N ALA A 27 -9.33 -4.51 -7.83
CA ALA A 27 -8.93 -3.91 -6.56
C ALA A 27 -8.15 -2.62 -6.80
N GLU A 28 -8.49 -1.59 -6.02
CA GLU A 28 -7.75 -0.33 -5.97
C GLU A 28 -6.82 -0.41 -4.76
N VAL A 29 -5.51 -0.51 -5.01
CA VAL A 29 -4.52 -0.72 -3.94
C VAL A 29 -3.83 0.59 -3.60
N THR A 30 -3.94 0.97 -2.32
CA THR A 30 -3.15 2.05 -1.72
C THR A 30 -2.17 1.46 -0.73
N VAL A 31 -0.88 1.79 -0.87
CA VAL A 31 0.17 1.40 0.08
C VAL A 31 0.48 2.58 0.98
N LEU A 32 0.39 2.38 2.31
CA LEU A 32 0.94 3.31 3.30
C LEU A 32 2.25 2.74 3.84
N ASP A 33 3.36 3.42 3.57
CA ASP A 33 4.68 2.98 4.05
C ASP A 33 5.51 4.15 4.56
N LYS A 34 6.22 3.93 5.67
CA LYS A 34 7.11 4.93 6.27
C LYS A 34 8.44 5.05 5.54
N LEU A 35 8.74 4.12 4.63
CA LEU A 35 10.02 4.00 3.93
C LEU A 35 11.20 4.06 4.89
N THR A 36 11.12 3.25 5.94
CA THR A 36 12.26 3.03 6.85
C THR A 36 13.39 2.30 6.10
N TYR A 37 14.44 1.87 6.81
CA TYR A 37 15.53 1.09 6.21
C TYR A 37 15.06 -0.18 5.47
N ALA A 38 13.89 -0.73 5.83
CA ALA A 38 13.35 -1.95 5.25
C ALA A 38 12.36 -1.71 4.09
N GLY A 39 11.91 -0.46 3.88
CA GLY A 39 10.98 -0.11 2.80
C GLY A 39 11.73 0.32 1.55
N ASN A 40 11.34 -0.18 0.38
CA ASN A 40 11.96 0.17 -0.90
C ASN A 40 10.89 0.50 -1.95
N PRO A 41 10.77 1.77 -2.42
CA PRO A 41 9.79 2.15 -3.43
C PRO A 41 10.02 1.42 -4.77
N ALA A 42 11.25 1.01 -5.08
CA ALA A 42 11.56 0.23 -6.27
C ALA A 42 10.86 -1.15 -6.29
N SER A 43 10.43 -1.65 -5.13
CA SER A 43 9.61 -2.86 -5.04
C SER A 43 8.20 -2.68 -5.62
N LEU A 44 7.73 -1.44 -5.81
CA LEU A 44 6.39 -1.13 -6.35
C LEU A 44 6.44 -0.50 -7.75
N GLU A 45 7.59 -0.01 -8.22
CA GLU A 45 7.74 0.71 -9.49
C GLU A 45 7.16 -0.04 -10.70
N ALA A 46 7.33 -1.37 -10.75
CA ALA A 46 6.83 -2.20 -11.85
C ALA A 46 5.29 -2.23 -11.96
N LEU A 47 4.57 -1.83 -10.91
CA LEU A 47 3.11 -1.80 -10.87
C LEU A 47 2.53 -0.48 -11.42
N GLY A 48 3.36 0.57 -11.51
CA GLY A 48 2.96 1.87 -12.05
C GLY A 48 1.66 2.39 -11.42
N ASP A 49 0.72 2.82 -12.27
CA ASP A 49 -0.55 3.43 -11.84
C ASP A 49 -1.54 2.44 -11.21
N ALA A 50 -1.22 1.13 -11.17
CA ALA A 50 -2.07 0.14 -10.50
C ALA A 50 -2.03 0.24 -8.97
N VAL A 51 -1.05 0.98 -8.42
CA VAL A 51 -0.87 1.16 -6.97
C VAL A 51 -0.61 2.63 -6.66
N THR A 52 -1.31 3.15 -5.65
CA THR A 52 -0.98 4.45 -5.07
C THR A 52 -0.07 4.28 -3.87
N LEU A 53 1.11 4.90 -3.87
CA LEU A 53 2.01 4.93 -2.72
C LEU A 53 1.82 6.23 -1.93
N VAL A 54 1.48 6.10 -0.65
CA VAL A 54 1.45 7.18 0.33
C VAL A 54 2.62 6.98 1.30
N VAL A 55 3.54 7.94 1.33
CA VAL A 55 4.66 7.91 2.27
C VAL A 55 4.23 8.55 3.59
N GLY A 56 4.20 7.76 4.66
CA GLY A 56 3.72 8.21 5.97
C GLY A 56 3.88 7.16 7.06
N ASP A 57 3.67 7.58 8.31
CA ASP A 57 3.71 6.69 9.47
C ASP A 57 2.29 6.20 9.81
N VAL A 58 2.13 4.90 10.05
CA VAL A 58 0.87 4.32 10.55
C VAL A 58 0.50 4.83 11.95
N ALA A 59 1.45 5.41 12.68
CA ALA A 59 1.18 6.09 13.95
C ALA A 59 0.68 7.54 13.78
N ASP A 60 0.75 8.12 12.57
CA ASP A 60 0.26 9.46 12.29
C ASP A 60 -1.24 9.42 11.98
N ARG A 61 -2.04 9.90 12.93
CA ARG A 61 -3.49 9.90 12.82
C ARG A 61 -4.00 10.73 11.65
N ASP A 62 -3.36 11.86 11.36
CA ASP A 62 -3.83 12.77 10.30
C ASP A 62 -3.61 12.16 8.90
N VAL A 63 -2.66 11.21 8.80
CA VAL A 63 -2.44 10.39 7.59
C VAL A 63 -3.39 9.20 7.56
N VAL A 64 -3.55 8.48 8.67
CA VAL A 64 -4.28 7.21 8.71
C VAL A 64 -5.79 7.40 8.63
N ASP A 65 -6.37 8.34 9.38
CA ASP A 65 -7.82 8.55 9.45
C ASP A 65 -8.47 8.69 8.04
N PRO A 66 -7.98 9.53 7.10
CA PRO A 66 -8.57 9.63 5.78
C PRO A 66 -8.37 8.37 4.93
N LEU A 67 -7.21 7.68 5.04
CA LEU A 67 -6.93 6.47 4.26
C LEU A 67 -7.82 5.29 4.68
N VAL A 68 -8.03 5.12 5.99
CA VAL A 68 -8.91 4.08 6.51
C VAL A 68 -10.37 4.40 6.20
N ALA A 69 -10.78 5.67 6.27
CA ALA A 69 -12.15 6.07 5.91
C ALA A 69 -12.50 5.80 4.43
N ASP A 70 -11.49 5.85 3.54
CA ASP A 70 -11.65 5.54 2.12
C ASP A 70 -11.44 4.06 1.78
N ALA A 71 -10.93 3.23 2.69
CA ALA A 71 -10.67 1.81 2.44
C ALA A 71 -11.87 0.92 2.78
N ASP A 72 -12.09 -0.12 1.98
CA ASP A 72 -13.04 -1.21 2.30
C ASP A 72 -12.36 -2.32 3.13
N LEU A 73 -11.02 -2.43 3.05
CA LEU A 73 -10.18 -3.41 3.73
C LEU A 73 -8.81 -2.80 4.08
N VAL A 74 -8.31 -3.11 5.28
CA VAL A 74 -6.95 -2.79 5.74
C VAL A 74 -6.17 -4.08 5.97
N VAL A 75 -4.94 -4.13 5.44
CA VAL A 75 -3.98 -5.24 5.57
C VAL A 75 -2.70 -4.77 6.24
#